data_AF-A0A0M0JP18-F1
#
_entry.id   AF-A0A0M0JP18-F1
#
_cell.length_a   1.000
_cell.length_b   1.000
_cell.length_c   1.000
_cell.angle_alpha   90.00
_cell.angle_beta   90.00
_cell.angle_gamma   90.00
#
_symmetry.space_group_name_H-M   'P 1'
#
loop_
_entity.id
_entity.type
_entity.pdbx_description
1 polymer ?
#
loop_
_entity_poly.entity_id
_entity_poly.type
_entity_poly.pdbx_seq_one_letter_code
_entity_poly.pdbx_strand_id
1 'polypeptide(L)'
;MKLLLFLCSTAIATADWCPQGPARSDAEVDAIIKNMTSASFSSDQLKALSKGLTEGMDHNLPLRSQSMVALLQPLSFSADKATALQLMLRYAQGMNCSEGAGILKAFSFSSDRLTVLPGIAAMLFDTKSNNASILDAFDFSSDKAAALKILQSTPQQSCTFGPISVKKAIFLVDVSGSMSTSFTAPDGSMYTRLSYVQAQLSDVILDQLPKLAGRMFDVLKFSDSVGSWAPGLLPANTSNAASATQYVASWVANGGTSTLAALGAAYKPDGVEAVYLLSDGVPSDAPPSQIIAMASTLSKNGTVPCNTILFMEGGTEDRAAAESFMKTLAEATGGVFRSASNR
;
A
#
# COMPACT_ATOMS: atom_id res chain seq x y z
N MET A 1 -1.98 11.24 -43.43
CA MET A 1 -2.99 10.79 -42.44
C MET A 1 -2.26 10.01 -41.35
N LYS A 2 -1.94 10.65 -40.21
CA LYS A 2 -1.44 9.96 -39.02
C LYS A 2 -2.65 9.58 -38.17
N LEU A 3 -2.93 8.29 -38.09
CA LEU A 3 -4.01 7.72 -37.30
C LEU A 3 -3.64 7.89 -35.81
N LEU A 4 -4.24 8.87 -35.14
CA LEU A 4 -4.22 8.96 -33.68
C LEU A 4 -5.02 7.76 -33.15
N LEU A 5 -4.34 6.75 -32.60
CA LEU A 5 -4.99 5.78 -31.72
C LEU A 5 -5.41 6.54 -30.45
N PHE A 6 -6.68 6.87 -30.35
CA PHE A 6 -7.32 7.19 -29.09
C PHE A 6 -7.32 5.92 -28.23
N LEU A 7 -6.38 5.81 -27.31
CA LEU A 7 -6.53 4.90 -26.17
C LEU A 7 -7.68 5.48 -25.32
N CYS A 8 -8.85 4.88 -25.48
CA CYS A 8 -9.99 5.11 -24.62
C CYS A 8 -9.61 4.63 -23.22
N SER A 9 -9.11 5.54 -22.38
CA SER A 9 -9.02 5.33 -20.94
C SER A 9 -10.45 5.37 -20.41
N THR A 10 -11.16 4.24 -20.46
CA THR A 10 -12.33 4.04 -19.63
C THR A 10 -11.81 4.05 -18.19
N ALA A 11 -11.90 5.20 -17.53
CA ALA A 11 -11.82 5.25 -16.07
C ALA A 11 -12.97 4.39 -15.55
N ILE A 12 -12.64 3.16 -15.18
CA ILE A 12 -13.58 2.23 -14.56
C ILE A 12 -13.99 2.83 -13.23
N ALA A 13 -15.27 2.69 -12.88
CA ALA A 13 -15.86 3.15 -11.62
C ALA A 13 -15.36 2.33 -10.40
N THR A 14 -14.04 2.21 -10.23
CA THR A 14 -13.36 1.53 -9.12
C THR A 14 -13.21 2.40 -7.87
N ALA A 15 -13.67 3.65 -7.91
CA ALA A 15 -13.28 4.68 -6.95
C ALA A 15 -13.71 4.41 -5.49
N ASP A 16 -14.70 3.55 -5.25
CA ASP A 16 -15.28 3.37 -3.92
C ASP A 16 -14.98 2.01 -3.27
N TRP A 17 -14.37 1.07 -4.00
CA TRP A 17 -14.09 -0.27 -3.46
C TRP A 17 -12.59 -0.48 -3.18
N CYS A 18 -12.26 -0.50 -1.89
CA CYS A 18 -10.96 -0.93 -1.37
C CYS A 18 -11.15 -2.24 -0.60
N PRO A 19 -10.60 -3.37 -1.09
CA PRO A 19 -10.61 -4.63 -0.35
C PRO A 19 -10.03 -4.45 1.06
N GLN A 20 -10.71 -5.00 2.08
CA GLN A 20 -10.32 -4.81 3.48
C GLN A 20 -9.73 -6.10 4.03
N GLY A 21 -8.50 -6.00 4.55
CA GLY A 21 -7.80 -7.10 5.20
C GLY A 21 -7.79 -7.00 6.72
N PRO A 22 -7.10 -7.95 7.39
CA PRO A 22 -6.81 -7.80 8.80
C PRO A 22 -6.02 -6.50 9.03
N ALA A 23 -6.31 -5.88 10.16
CA ALA A 23 -5.65 -4.68 10.65
C ALA A 23 -5.27 -4.94 12.11
N ARG A 24 -4.46 -4.05 12.69
CA ARG A 24 -4.12 -4.14 14.11
C ARG A 24 -5.37 -4.22 14.97
N SER A 25 -5.34 -5.14 15.93
CA SER A 25 -6.45 -5.33 16.87
C SER A 25 -6.64 -4.11 17.78
N ASP A 26 -7.89 -3.90 18.24
CA ASP A 26 -8.18 -2.85 19.22
C ASP A 26 -7.36 -3.03 20.51
N ALA A 27 -7.12 -4.28 20.91
CA ALA A 27 -6.28 -4.61 22.06
C ALA A 27 -4.83 -4.14 21.90
N GLU A 28 -4.25 -4.24 20.70
CA GLU A 28 -2.92 -3.69 20.43
C GLU A 28 -2.95 -2.15 20.47
N VAL A 29 -3.94 -1.53 19.80
CA VAL A 29 -4.06 -0.07 19.77
C VAL A 29 -4.19 0.49 21.20
N ASP A 30 -5.01 -0.15 22.04
CA ASP A 30 -5.18 0.21 23.45
C ASP A 30 -3.89 0.02 24.25
N ALA A 31 -3.12 -1.03 23.97
CA ALA A 31 -1.82 -1.24 24.62
C ALA A 31 -0.82 -0.13 24.26
N ILE A 32 -0.80 0.31 22.99
CA ILE A 32 0.03 1.45 22.56
C ILE A 32 -0.43 2.73 23.27
N ILE A 33 -1.73 3.02 23.29
CA ILE A 33 -2.31 4.19 23.96
C ILE A 33 -2.00 4.19 25.46
N LYS A 34 -2.09 3.04 26.12
CA LYS A 34 -1.73 2.89 27.53
C LYS A 34 -0.27 3.23 27.79
N ASN A 35 0.63 2.77 26.92
CA ASN A 35 2.06 3.11 27.04
C ASN A 35 2.32 4.59 26.77
N MET A 36 1.63 5.19 25.79
CA MET A 36 1.71 6.64 25.54
C MET A 36 1.22 7.45 26.75
N THR A 37 0.04 7.14 27.28
CA THR A 37 -0.56 7.89 28.40
C THR A 37 0.18 7.72 29.73
N SER A 38 1.05 6.70 29.86
CA SER A 38 1.96 6.57 31.00
C SER A 38 3.10 7.59 31.00
N ALA A 39 3.38 8.22 29.85
CA ALA A 39 4.43 9.23 29.71
C ALA A 39 3.87 10.64 29.94
N SER A 40 4.64 11.47 30.66
CA SER A 40 4.26 12.86 30.98
C SER A 40 4.58 13.86 29.87
N PHE A 41 5.51 13.54 28.97
CA PHE A 41 5.97 14.45 27.92
C PHE A 41 5.68 13.87 26.53
N SER A 42 5.28 14.73 25.60
CA SER A 42 4.92 14.30 24.23
C SER A 42 6.08 13.66 23.47
N SER A 43 7.33 14.02 23.77
CA SER A 43 8.51 13.33 23.23
C SER A 43 8.55 11.85 23.62
N ASP A 44 8.21 11.52 24.86
CA ASP A 44 8.18 10.15 25.35
C ASP A 44 6.91 9.41 24.90
N GLN A 45 5.79 10.13 24.74
CA GLN A 45 4.59 9.61 24.08
C GLN A 45 4.89 9.18 22.64
N LEU A 46 5.62 9.99 21.87
CA LEU A 46 6.03 9.68 20.50
C LEU A 46 7.01 8.50 20.43
N LYS A 47 7.92 8.36 21.41
CA LYS A 47 8.77 7.16 21.52
C LYS A 47 7.94 5.91 21.81
N ALA A 48 6.97 6.01 22.72
CA ALA A 48 6.06 4.90 23.05
C ALA A 48 5.22 4.50 21.83
N LEU A 49 4.71 5.48 21.07
CA LEU A 49 4.03 5.25 19.79
C LEU A 49 4.96 4.52 18.82
N SER A 50 6.16 5.06 18.56
CA SER A 50 7.11 4.45 17.62
C SER A 50 7.45 3.01 18.00
N LYS A 51 7.66 2.74 19.29
CA LYS A 51 7.92 1.40 19.81
C LYS A 51 6.72 0.48 19.58
N GLY A 52 5.52 0.92 19.94
CA GLY A 52 4.28 0.18 19.69
C GLY A 52 4.04 -0.13 18.21
N LEU A 53 4.38 0.81 17.33
CA LEU A 53 4.28 0.64 15.89
C LEU A 53 5.26 -0.40 15.33
N THR A 54 6.41 -0.62 15.98
CA THR A 54 7.51 -1.43 15.43
C THR A 54 7.71 -2.77 16.13
N GLU A 55 7.27 -2.91 17.38
CA GLU A 55 7.54 -4.08 18.23
C GLU A 55 6.24 -4.76 18.75
N GLY A 56 5.05 -4.24 18.39
CA GLY A 56 3.75 -4.83 18.75
C GLY A 56 3.53 -6.24 18.17
N MET A 57 2.51 -6.95 18.63
CA MET A 57 2.21 -8.31 18.16
C MET A 57 1.74 -8.32 16.70
N ASP A 58 0.96 -7.32 16.32
CA ASP A 58 0.43 -7.04 14.99
C ASP A 58 1.21 -5.89 14.32
N HIS A 59 2.49 -5.69 14.65
CA HIS A 59 3.30 -4.57 14.13
C HIS A 59 3.40 -4.54 12.59
N ASN A 60 3.30 -5.71 11.95
CA ASN A 60 3.28 -5.87 10.51
C ASN A 60 1.87 -5.77 9.90
N LEU A 61 0.82 -5.52 10.68
CA LEU A 61 -0.53 -5.25 10.18
C LEU A 61 -0.77 -3.74 10.02
N PRO A 62 -1.66 -3.35 9.09
CA PRO A 62 -1.97 -1.96 8.85
C PRO A 62 -2.85 -1.37 9.96
N LEU A 63 -2.82 -0.04 10.08
CA LEU A 63 -3.70 0.77 10.91
C LEU A 63 -4.90 1.24 10.11
N ARG A 64 -6.08 1.14 10.71
CA ARG A 64 -7.31 1.78 10.23
C ARG A 64 -7.34 3.25 10.59
N SER A 65 -8.14 4.02 9.86
CA SER A 65 -8.36 5.44 10.12
C SER A 65 -8.79 5.72 11.57
N GLN A 66 -9.69 4.90 12.12
CA GLN A 66 -10.16 5.05 13.52
C GLN A 66 -9.04 4.80 14.53
N SER A 67 -8.21 3.78 14.31
CA SER A 67 -7.04 3.50 15.15
C SER A 67 -6.03 4.66 15.11
N MET A 68 -5.82 5.25 13.94
CA MET A 68 -4.96 6.43 13.80
C MET A 68 -5.52 7.63 14.56
N VAL A 69 -6.83 7.89 14.48
CA VAL A 69 -7.48 8.95 15.27
C VAL A 69 -7.30 8.71 16.77
N ALA A 70 -7.48 7.48 17.24
CA ALA A 70 -7.32 7.12 18.65
C ALA A 70 -5.88 7.35 19.14
N LEU A 71 -4.88 6.97 18.33
CA LEU A 71 -3.45 7.18 18.64
C LEU A 71 -3.03 8.67 18.65
N LEU A 72 -3.80 9.56 18.02
CA LEU A 72 -3.57 11.00 18.08
C LEU A 72 -4.15 11.67 19.34
N GLN A 73 -5.12 11.04 20.02
CA GLN A 73 -5.80 11.66 21.18
C GLN A 73 -4.89 11.94 22.38
N PRO A 74 -3.92 11.07 22.75
CA PRO A 74 -3.04 11.33 23.89
C PRO A 74 -2.14 12.56 23.74
N LEU A 75 -1.95 13.05 22.51
CA LEU A 75 -1.04 14.15 22.19
C LEU A 75 -1.80 15.48 22.29
N SER A 76 -1.28 16.41 23.09
CA SER A 76 -1.94 17.70 23.30
C SER A 76 -1.68 18.72 22.18
N PHE A 77 -0.51 18.67 21.54
CA PHE A 77 -0.09 19.67 20.56
C PHE A 77 -0.22 19.17 19.12
N SER A 78 -0.66 20.05 18.22
CA SER A 78 -0.79 19.75 16.78
C SER A 78 0.55 19.33 16.15
N ALA A 79 1.67 19.90 16.57
CA ALA A 79 2.99 19.52 16.08
C ALA A 79 3.36 18.06 16.40
N ASP A 80 3.02 17.60 17.62
CA ASP A 80 3.26 16.21 18.02
C ASP A 80 2.30 15.27 17.28
N LYS A 81 1.02 15.66 17.11
CA LYS A 81 0.07 14.90 16.28
C LYS A 81 0.54 14.77 14.83
N ALA A 82 1.11 15.83 14.26
CA ALA A 82 1.69 15.79 12.91
C ALA A 82 2.87 14.81 12.85
N THR A 83 3.74 14.80 13.87
CA THR A 83 4.86 13.86 13.99
C THR A 83 4.37 12.42 14.11
N ALA A 84 3.36 12.17 14.95
CA ALA A 84 2.73 10.87 15.10
C ALA A 84 2.11 10.37 13.78
N LEU A 85 1.46 11.26 13.03
CA LEU A 85 0.91 10.92 11.72
C LEU A 85 2.01 10.46 10.74
N GLN A 86 3.17 11.12 10.73
CA GLN A 86 4.31 10.71 9.91
C GLN A 86 4.84 9.32 10.31
N LEU A 87 4.88 9.00 11.61
CA LEU A 87 5.26 7.67 12.10
C LEU A 87 4.27 6.58 11.65
N MET A 88 2.97 6.90 11.61
CA MET A 88 1.92 5.98 11.22
C MET A 88 1.76 5.80 9.71
N LEU A 89 2.25 6.74 8.89
CA LEU A 89 2.02 6.78 7.43
C LEU A 89 2.34 5.46 6.72
N ARG A 90 3.46 4.82 7.09
CA ARG A 90 3.86 3.53 6.50
C ARG A 90 2.91 2.37 6.83
N TYR A 91 2.15 2.48 7.92
CA TYR A 91 1.23 1.46 8.40
C TYR A 91 -0.20 1.72 7.96
N ALA A 92 -0.52 2.85 7.31
CA ALA A 92 -1.88 3.14 6.91
C ALA A 92 -2.44 2.08 5.94
N GLN A 93 -3.66 1.61 6.22
CA GLN A 93 -4.39 0.68 5.34
C GLN A 93 -4.75 1.32 3.98
N GLY A 94 -4.79 2.65 3.91
CA GLY A 94 -5.51 3.40 2.88
C GLY A 94 -6.93 3.67 3.36
N MET A 95 -7.47 4.84 3.03
CA MET A 95 -8.77 5.28 3.52
C MET A 95 -9.48 6.19 2.52
N ASN A 96 -10.79 6.29 2.60
CA ASN A 96 -11.55 7.21 1.77
C ASN A 96 -11.49 8.65 2.31
N CYS A 97 -11.95 9.62 1.52
CA CYS A 97 -11.96 11.04 1.89
C CYS A 97 -12.75 11.32 3.19
N SER A 98 -13.81 10.57 3.48
CA SER A 98 -14.60 10.72 4.70
C SER A 98 -13.81 10.29 5.94
N GLU A 99 -13.12 9.17 5.86
CA GLU A 99 -12.22 8.68 6.90
C GLU A 99 -11.02 9.62 7.12
N GLY A 100 -10.42 10.12 6.04
CA GLY A 100 -9.36 11.13 6.09
C GLY A 100 -9.82 12.43 6.76
N ALA A 101 -11.07 12.86 6.51
CA ALA A 101 -11.66 14.00 7.20
C ALA A 101 -11.82 13.75 8.71
N GLY A 102 -12.03 12.49 9.12
CA GLY A 102 -11.97 12.07 10.52
C GLY A 102 -10.62 12.34 11.18
N ILE A 103 -9.51 12.07 10.47
CA ILE A 103 -8.15 12.39 10.95
C ILE A 103 -7.93 13.90 11.02
N LEU A 104 -8.37 14.65 10.01
CA LEU A 104 -8.25 16.13 10.01
C LEU A 104 -8.97 16.77 11.21
N LYS A 105 -10.11 16.22 11.63
CA LYS A 105 -10.86 16.70 12.81
C LYS A 105 -10.12 16.52 14.13
N ALA A 106 -9.05 15.71 14.18
CA ALA A 106 -8.16 15.66 15.36
C ALA A 106 -7.33 16.95 15.55
N PHE A 107 -7.33 17.84 14.56
CA PHE A 107 -6.66 19.15 14.58
C PHE A 107 -7.69 20.27 14.69
N SER A 108 -7.54 21.12 15.71
CA SER A 108 -8.50 22.17 16.03
C SER A 108 -8.46 23.33 15.04
N PHE A 109 -7.27 23.74 14.60
CA PHE A 109 -7.09 24.90 13.73
C PHE A 109 -6.98 24.51 12.25
N SER A 110 -7.60 25.32 11.40
CA SER A 110 -7.56 25.16 9.94
C SER A 110 -6.13 25.16 9.37
N SER A 111 -5.25 26.00 9.92
CA SER A 111 -3.83 26.04 9.56
C SER A 111 -3.11 24.72 9.83
N ASP A 112 -3.44 24.05 10.93
CA ASP A 112 -2.84 22.76 11.29
C ASP A 112 -3.36 21.66 10.36
N ARG A 113 -4.67 21.69 10.05
CA ARG A 113 -5.29 20.80 9.05
C ARG A 113 -4.61 20.92 7.69
N LEU A 114 -4.34 22.15 7.21
CA LEU A 114 -3.62 22.39 5.96
C LEU A 114 -2.18 21.84 6.02
N THR A 115 -1.52 21.96 7.17
CA THR A 115 -0.14 21.49 7.37
C THR A 115 -0.04 19.97 7.25
N VAL A 116 -1.01 19.23 7.80
CA VAL A 116 -0.98 17.76 7.79
C VAL A 116 -1.67 17.13 6.58
N LEU A 117 -2.47 17.90 5.83
CA LEU A 117 -3.23 17.41 4.69
C LEU A 117 -2.38 16.68 3.64
N PRO A 118 -1.14 17.10 3.28
CA PRO A 118 -0.33 16.34 2.32
C PRO A 118 -0.06 14.89 2.78
N GLY A 119 0.17 14.68 4.08
CA GLY A 119 0.36 13.35 4.66
C GLY A 119 -0.92 12.52 4.66
N ILE A 120 -2.08 13.16 4.93
CA ILE A 120 -3.39 12.51 4.88
C ILE A 120 -3.75 12.16 3.45
N ALA A 121 -3.59 13.09 2.50
CA ALA A 121 -3.88 12.91 1.08
C ALA A 121 -3.08 11.76 0.46
N ALA A 122 -1.85 11.52 0.92
CA ALA A 122 -1.04 10.39 0.50
C ALA A 122 -1.60 9.01 0.93
N MET A 123 -2.61 9.00 1.82
CA MET A 123 -3.32 7.81 2.28
C MET A 123 -4.73 7.67 1.67
N LEU A 124 -5.13 8.59 0.78
CA LEU A 124 -6.48 8.63 0.23
C LEU A 124 -6.54 7.98 -1.15
N PHE A 125 -7.57 7.16 -1.40
CA PHE A 125 -7.74 6.47 -2.67
C PHE A 125 -8.85 7.03 -3.58
N ASP A 126 -9.72 7.89 -3.08
CA ASP A 126 -10.94 8.38 -3.77
C ASP A 126 -10.97 9.91 -3.96
N THR A 127 -9.81 10.58 -3.90
CA THR A 127 -9.72 12.05 -3.94
C THR A 127 -10.27 12.69 -5.23
N LYS A 128 -10.26 11.95 -6.34
CA LYS A 128 -10.81 12.40 -7.62
C LYS A 128 -12.34 12.51 -7.59
N SER A 129 -13.01 11.62 -6.88
CA SER A 129 -14.47 11.48 -6.90
C SER A 129 -15.15 12.07 -5.66
N ASN A 130 -14.50 12.00 -4.48
CA ASN A 130 -15.17 12.22 -3.19
C ASN A 130 -14.46 13.23 -2.28
N ASN A 131 -13.67 14.16 -2.82
CA ASN A 131 -12.90 15.12 -2.00
C ASN A 131 -13.75 16.09 -1.15
N ALA A 132 -15.05 16.20 -1.39
CA ALA A 132 -15.93 17.12 -0.66
C ALA A 132 -15.81 16.96 0.86
N SER A 133 -15.75 15.73 1.38
CA SER A 133 -15.63 15.48 2.82
C SER A 133 -14.34 16.06 3.43
N ILE A 134 -13.25 16.09 2.66
CA ILE A 134 -12.00 16.74 3.08
C ILE A 134 -12.17 18.25 3.07
N LEU A 135 -12.77 18.81 2.01
CA LEU A 135 -12.97 20.26 1.89
C LEU A 135 -13.91 20.79 2.99
N ASP A 136 -14.90 20.00 3.39
CA ASP A 136 -15.82 20.35 4.48
C ASP A 136 -15.19 20.27 5.87
N ALA A 137 -13.96 19.76 5.98
CA ALA A 137 -13.15 19.91 7.18
C ALA A 137 -12.49 21.30 7.31
N PHE A 138 -12.75 22.24 6.39
CA PHE A 138 -12.22 23.61 6.43
C PHE A 138 -13.35 24.64 6.43
N ASP A 139 -13.25 25.64 7.31
CA ASP A 139 -14.32 26.63 7.50
C ASP A 139 -14.29 27.73 6.44
N PHE A 140 -13.09 28.20 6.08
CA PHE A 140 -12.89 29.33 5.17
C PHE A 140 -12.72 28.88 3.72
N SER A 141 -13.28 29.65 2.78
CA SER A 141 -13.18 29.38 1.34
C SER A 141 -11.73 29.40 0.82
N SER A 142 -10.86 30.24 1.40
CA SER A 142 -9.42 30.27 1.11
C SER A 142 -8.74 28.94 1.45
N ASP A 143 -9.11 28.36 2.59
CA ASP A 143 -8.52 27.12 3.08
C ASP A 143 -9.04 25.93 2.28
N LYS A 144 -10.33 25.94 1.90
CA LYS A 144 -10.89 24.98 0.95
C LYS A 144 -10.16 25.01 -0.40
N ALA A 145 -9.84 26.20 -0.91
CA ALA A 145 -9.09 26.33 -2.16
C ALA A 145 -7.65 25.81 -2.04
N ALA A 146 -6.98 26.09 -0.91
CA ALA A 146 -5.64 25.56 -0.63
C ALA A 146 -5.66 24.03 -0.48
N ALA A 147 -6.64 23.48 0.24
CA ALA A 147 -6.83 22.05 0.41
C ALA A 147 -7.09 21.35 -0.93
N LEU A 148 -7.94 21.92 -1.78
CA LEU A 148 -8.20 21.40 -3.11
C LEU A 148 -6.92 21.32 -3.96
N LYS A 149 -6.06 22.36 -3.90
CA LYS A 149 -4.77 22.36 -4.60
C LYS A 149 -3.85 21.22 -4.11
N ILE A 150 -3.83 20.97 -2.80
CA ILE A 150 -3.05 19.85 -2.22
C ILE A 150 -3.58 18.52 -2.75
N LEU A 151 -4.90 18.30 -2.70
CA LEU A 151 -5.54 17.07 -3.20
C LEU A 151 -5.29 16.83 -4.70
N GLN A 152 -5.33 17.89 -5.52
CA GLN A 152 -5.06 17.79 -6.96
C GLN A 152 -3.59 17.49 -7.27
N SER A 153 -2.67 17.97 -6.42
CA SER A 153 -1.23 17.73 -6.57
C SER A 153 -0.76 16.40 -5.99
N THR A 154 -1.55 15.80 -5.11
CA THR A 154 -1.19 14.54 -4.43
C THR A 154 -1.77 13.37 -5.22
N PRO A 155 -0.95 12.41 -5.68
CA PRO A 155 -1.49 11.23 -6.33
C PRO A 155 -2.37 10.45 -5.37
N GLN A 156 -3.52 9.97 -5.85
CA GLN A 156 -4.32 9.00 -5.11
C GLN A 156 -3.52 7.73 -4.85
N GLN A 157 -3.70 7.15 -3.68
CA GLN A 157 -3.05 5.92 -3.27
C GLN A 157 -3.73 4.71 -3.92
N SER A 158 -2.95 3.66 -4.20
CA SER A 158 -3.52 2.36 -4.54
C SER A 158 -4.07 1.67 -3.29
N CYS A 159 -5.33 1.27 -3.37
CA CYS A 159 -5.99 0.40 -2.39
C CYS A 159 -5.26 -0.93 -2.21
N THR A 160 -4.79 -1.52 -3.32
CA THR A 160 -4.18 -2.85 -3.33
C THR A 160 -2.73 -2.84 -2.85
N PHE A 161 -1.92 -1.91 -3.36
CA PHE A 161 -0.49 -1.86 -3.03
C PHE A 161 -0.16 -1.05 -1.78
N GLY A 162 -1.14 -0.28 -1.26
CA GLY A 162 -0.94 0.57 -0.11
C GLY A 162 0.06 1.71 -0.38
N PRO A 163 0.72 2.24 0.66
CA PRO A 163 1.55 3.43 0.52
C PRO A 163 2.91 3.08 -0.11
N ILE A 164 3.24 3.77 -1.21
CA ILE A 164 4.56 3.68 -1.83
C ILE A 164 5.46 4.81 -1.30
N SER A 165 6.01 4.59 -0.10
CA SER A 165 6.79 5.59 0.63
C SER A 165 8.25 5.69 0.14
N VAL A 166 8.81 4.58 -0.37
CA VAL A 166 10.20 4.49 -0.82
C VAL A 166 10.44 5.08 -2.20
N LYS A 167 11.66 5.56 -2.48
CA LYS A 167 12.07 6.10 -3.79
C LYS A 167 12.39 5.00 -4.78
N LYS A 168 12.83 3.83 -4.33
CA LYS A 168 13.27 2.73 -5.19
C LYS A 168 12.50 1.45 -4.85
N ALA A 169 11.44 1.18 -5.59
CA ALA A 169 10.51 0.08 -5.32
C ALA A 169 10.59 -1.02 -6.38
N ILE A 170 10.45 -2.27 -5.96
CA ILE A 170 10.20 -3.40 -6.86
C ILE A 170 8.77 -3.87 -6.67
N PHE A 171 8.00 -3.99 -7.75
CA PHE A 171 6.70 -4.63 -7.73
C PHE A 171 6.86 -6.07 -8.23
N LEU A 172 6.60 -7.05 -7.37
CA LEU A 172 6.75 -8.47 -7.67
C LEU A 172 5.37 -9.12 -7.62
N VAL A 173 4.86 -9.58 -8.77
CA VAL A 173 3.47 -10.04 -8.90
C VAL A 173 3.40 -11.49 -9.34
N ASP A 174 2.63 -12.29 -8.61
CA ASP A 174 2.31 -13.66 -8.98
C ASP A 174 1.42 -13.66 -10.24
N VAL A 175 1.78 -14.50 -11.20
CA VAL A 175 1.01 -14.78 -12.41
C VAL A 175 0.77 -16.29 -12.57
N SER A 176 0.78 -17.03 -11.47
CA SER A 176 0.45 -18.45 -11.38
C SER A 176 -0.96 -18.74 -11.91
N GLY A 177 -1.26 -20.03 -12.14
CA GLY A 177 -2.56 -20.47 -12.65
C GLY A 177 -3.77 -20.04 -11.80
N SER A 178 -3.62 -19.96 -10.47
CA SER A 178 -4.69 -19.53 -9.54
C SER A 178 -5.11 -18.08 -9.79
N MET A 179 -4.22 -17.25 -10.33
CA MET A 179 -4.52 -15.86 -10.68
C MET A 179 -5.52 -15.72 -11.85
N SER A 180 -5.86 -16.82 -12.54
CA SER A 180 -6.97 -16.86 -13.52
C SER A 180 -8.36 -16.95 -12.88
N THR A 181 -8.44 -17.15 -11.57
CA THR A 181 -9.71 -17.25 -10.83
C THR A 181 -10.55 -15.98 -11.01
N SER A 182 -11.80 -16.18 -11.42
CA SER A 182 -12.76 -15.09 -11.61
C SER A 182 -13.49 -14.73 -10.32
N PHE A 183 -13.79 -13.45 -10.16
CA PHE A 183 -14.64 -12.91 -9.10
C PHE A 183 -15.45 -11.71 -9.62
N THR A 184 -16.50 -11.35 -8.89
CA THR A 184 -17.32 -10.18 -9.18
C THR A 184 -17.02 -9.11 -8.14
N ALA A 185 -16.55 -7.95 -8.59
CA ALA A 185 -16.37 -6.78 -7.74
C ALA A 185 -17.73 -6.20 -7.30
N PRO A 186 -17.79 -5.39 -6.23
CA PRO A 186 -19.07 -4.87 -5.72
C PRO A 186 -19.86 -3.97 -6.67
N ASP A 187 -19.18 -3.39 -7.67
CA ASP A 187 -19.81 -2.62 -8.76
C ASP A 187 -20.48 -3.53 -9.81
N GLY A 188 -20.41 -4.86 -9.64
CA GLY A 188 -20.93 -5.86 -10.57
C GLY A 188 -19.96 -6.21 -11.70
N SER A 189 -18.80 -5.56 -11.78
CA SER A 189 -17.79 -5.85 -12.81
C SER A 189 -17.13 -7.20 -12.54
N MET A 190 -16.96 -8.02 -13.59
CA MET A 190 -16.28 -9.30 -13.49
C MET A 190 -14.80 -9.15 -13.83
N TYR A 191 -13.94 -9.73 -12.99
CA TYR A 191 -12.49 -9.77 -13.19
C TYR A 191 -11.95 -11.17 -12.96
N THR A 192 -10.80 -11.47 -13.55
CA THR A 192 -9.87 -12.44 -12.96
C THR A 192 -9.02 -11.75 -11.89
N ARG A 193 -8.47 -12.49 -10.93
CA ARG A 193 -7.49 -11.96 -9.96
C ARG A 193 -6.37 -11.21 -10.67
N LEU A 194 -5.79 -11.79 -11.73
CA LEU A 194 -4.74 -11.17 -12.52
C LEU A 194 -5.19 -9.88 -13.21
N SER A 195 -6.33 -9.88 -13.89
CA SER A 195 -6.79 -8.69 -14.63
C SER A 195 -7.09 -7.52 -13.70
N TYR A 196 -7.59 -7.78 -12.49
CA TYR A 196 -7.77 -6.76 -11.47
C TYR A 196 -6.41 -6.20 -11.02
N VAL A 197 -5.46 -7.07 -10.69
CA VAL A 197 -4.11 -6.67 -10.26
C VAL A 197 -3.37 -5.88 -11.35
N GLN A 198 -3.49 -6.27 -12.61
CA GLN A 198 -2.92 -5.55 -13.74
C GLN A 198 -3.44 -4.12 -13.83
N ALA A 199 -4.75 -3.91 -13.63
CA ALA A 199 -5.35 -2.57 -13.60
C ALA A 199 -4.83 -1.75 -12.41
N GLN A 200 -4.83 -2.32 -11.21
CA GLN A 200 -4.38 -1.64 -10.00
C GLN A 200 -2.89 -1.26 -10.05
N LEU A 201 -2.05 -2.16 -10.57
CA LEU A 201 -0.62 -1.88 -10.74
C LEU A 201 -0.38 -0.83 -11.84
N SER A 202 -1.18 -0.86 -12.91
CA SER A 202 -1.09 0.16 -13.97
C SER A 202 -1.43 1.55 -13.45
N ASP A 203 -2.41 1.68 -12.56
CA ASP A 203 -2.74 2.94 -11.89
C ASP A 203 -1.58 3.44 -11.01
N VAL A 204 -0.92 2.54 -10.26
CA VAL A 204 0.30 2.91 -9.50
C VAL A 204 1.36 3.47 -10.44
N ILE A 205 1.65 2.76 -11.53
CA ILE A 205 2.75 3.08 -12.45
C ILE A 205 2.48 4.36 -13.26
N LEU A 206 1.25 4.55 -13.74
CA LEU A 206 0.90 5.70 -14.60
C LEU A 206 0.55 6.94 -13.79
N ASP A 207 -0.14 6.77 -12.66
CA ASP A 207 -0.79 7.87 -11.95
C ASP A 207 -0.10 8.25 -10.64
N GLN A 208 0.56 7.30 -9.96
CA GLN A 208 1.16 7.55 -8.66
C GLN A 208 2.66 7.84 -8.74
N LEU A 209 3.45 6.91 -9.26
CA LEU A 209 4.91 7.02 -9.26
C LEU A 209 5.44 8.27 -9.98
N PRO A 210 4.93 8.65 -11.18
CA PRO A 210 5.48 9.80 -11.92
C PRO A 210 5.23 11.15 -11.26
N LYS A 211 4.22 11.24 -10.38
CA LYS A 211 3.89 12.47 -9.63
C LYS A 211 4.74 12.65 -8.38
N LEU A 212 5.51 11.61 -8.00
CA LEU A 212 6.39 11.63 -6.85
C LEU A 212 7.85 11.82 -7.31
N ALA A 213 8.52 12.84 -6.77
CA ALA A 213 9.86 13.21 -7.23
C ALA A 213 10.89 12.10 -6.94
N GLY A 214 11.67 11.75 -7.97
CA GLY A 214 12.80 10.83 -7.84
C GLY A 214 12.43 9.37 -7.63
N ARG A 215 11.20 8.95 -7.97
CA ARG A 215 10.81 7.54 -7.93
C ARG A 215 11.50 6.76 -9.05
N MET A 216 11.98 5.57 -8.69
CA MET A 216 12.51 4.56 -9.59
C MET A 216 11.82 3.24 -9.26
N PHE A 217 11.60 2.42 -10.28
CA PHE A 217 10.90 1.16 -10.13
C PHE A 217 11.31 0.13 -11.16
N ASP A 218 11.01 -1.13 -10.85
CA ASP A 218 10.94 -2.23 -11.80
C ASP A 218 9.70 -3.06 -11.48
N VAL A 219 9.25 -3.84 -12.45
CA VAL A 219 8.09 -4.71 -12.33
C VAL A 219 8.47 -6.11 -12.76
N LEU A 220 8.34 -7.04 -11.84
CA LEU A 220 8.63 -8.45 -12.04
C LEU A 220 7.32 -9.24 -11.96
N LYS A 221 7.14 -10.16 -12.90
CA LYS A 221 6.15 -11.23 -12.81
C LYS A 221 6.83 -12.52 -12.39
N PHE A 222 6.14 -13.39 -11.68
CA PHE A 222 6.66 -14.74 -11.42
C PHE A 222 5.56 -15.79 -11.50
N SER A 223 5.93 -16.96 -12.02
CA SER A 223 5.18 -18.20 -11.89
C SER A 223 6.18 -19.35 -11.67
N ASP A 224 6.41 -20.22 -12.66
CA ASP A 224 7.52 -21.19 -12.65
C ASP A 224 8.89 -20.52 -12.87
N SER A 225 8.89 -19.32 -13.43
CA SER A 225 10.08 -18.52 -13.70
C SER A 225 9.80 -17.04 -13.45
N VAL A 226 10.86 -16.25 -13.31
CA VAL A 226 10.77 -14.80 -13.09
C VAL A 226 10.99 -14.06 -14.40
N GLY A 227 10.05 -13.19 -14.75
CA GLY A 227 10.20 -12.22 -15.83
C GLY A 227 10.38 -10.82 -15.26
N SER A 228 11.34 -10.06 -15.79
CA SER A 228 11.54 -8.65 -15.44
C SER A 228 11.15 -7.76 -16.61
N TRP A 229 10.54 -6.60 -16.32
CA TRP A 229 10.28 -5.57 -17.32
C TRP A 229 11.58 -4.88 -17.75
N ALA A 230 12.41 -4.50 -16.77
CA ALA A 230 13.67 -3.81 -17.00
C ALA A 230 14.86 -4.65 -16.49
N PRO A 231 16.11 -4.32 -16.90
CA PRO A 231 17.30 -4.94 -16.33
C PRO A 231 17.58 -4.52 -14.87
N GLY A 232 16.76 -3.61 -14.31
CA GLY A 232 16.86 -3.07 -12.97
C GLY A 232 15.99 -1.81 -12.82
N LEU A 233 16.20 -1.06 -11.73
CA LEU A 233 15.40 0.14 -11.42
C LEU A 233 15.54 1.23 -12.48
N LEU A 234 14.42 1.63 -13.09
CA LEU A 234 14.35 2.76 -14.03
C LEU A 234 13.55 3.93 -13.44
N PRO A 235 13.85 5.19 -13.83
CA PRO A 235 13.07 6.35 -13.38
C PRO A 235 11.60 6.26 -13.78
N ALA A 236 10.70 6.68 -12.90
CA ALA A 236 9.26 6.76 -13.14
C ALA A 236 8.85 7.95 -14.02
N ASN A 237 9.45 8.07 -15.20
CA ASN A 237 9.03 9.05 -16.20
C ASN A 237 7.90 8.48 -17.09
N THR A 238 7.22 9.35 -17.86
CA THR A 238 6.08 8.98 -18.70
C THR A 238 6.37 7.85 -19.69
N SER A 239 7.57 7.83 -20.30
CA SER A 239 7.95 6.81 -21.29
C SER A 239 8.13 5.44 -20.63
N ASN A 240 8.82 5.41 -19.50
CA ASN A 240 9.07 4.20 -18.72
C ASN A 240 7.78 3.65 -18.13
N ALA A 241 6.93 4.53 -17.58
CA ALA A 241 5.62 4.15 -17.06
C ALA A 241 4.74 3.51 -18.17
N ALA A 242 4.69 4.11 -19.36
CA ALA A 242 3.94 3.55 -20.49
C ALA A 242 4.49 2.20 -20.97
N SER A 243 5.81 2.02 -21.02
CA SER A 243 6.42 0.74 -21.37
C SER A 243 6.15 -0.34 -20.33
N ALA A 244 6.26 0.00 -19.04
CA ALA A 244 6.00 -0.93 -17.95
C ALA A 244 4.54 -1.41 -17.94
N THR A 245 3.57 -0.52 -18.18
CA THR A 245 2.16 -0.94 -18.23
C THR A 245 1.83 -1.79 -19.46
N GLN A 246 2.50 -1.58 -20.60
CA GLN A 246 2.40 -2.52 -21.74
C GLN A 246 2.93 -3.90 -21.37
N TYR A 247 4.05 -3.96 -20.62
CA TYR A 247 4.57 -5.22 -20.10
C TYR A 247 3.57 -5.88 -19.15
N VAL A 248 3.03 -5.15 -18.18
CA VAL A 248 2.00 -5.62 -17.23
C VAL A 248 0.78 -6.17 -17.97
N ALA A 249 0.25 -5.42 -18.96
CA ALA A 249 -0.91 -5.83 -19.74
C ALA A 249 -0.71 -7.09 -20.57
N SER A 250 0.54 -7.48 -20.86
CA SER A 250 0.87 -8.70 -21.62
C SER A 250 0.84 -9.98 -20.78
N TRP A 251 0.71 -9.88 -19.46
CA TRP A 251 0.77 -11.06 -18.58
C TRP A 251 -0.45 -11.96 -18.74
N VAL A 252 -0.20 -13.26 -18.61
CA VAL A 252 -1.20 -14.31 -18.67
C VAL A 252 -0.93 -15.25 -17.50
N ALA A 253 -2.00 -15.62 -16.78
CA ALA A 253 -1.93 -16.53 -15.66
C ALA A 253 -1.56 -17.95 -16.14
N ASN A 254 -0.45 -18.51 -15.65
CA ASN A 254 0.00 -19.86 -15.92
C ASN A 254 1.07 -20.32 -14.93
N GLY A 255 1.28 -21.64 -14.85
CA GLY A 255 2.38 -22.22 -14.06
C GLY A 255 2.12 -22.23 -12.56
N GLY A 256 3.15 -22.67 -11.81
CA GLY A 256 3.19 -22.66 -10.35
C GLY A 256 3.60 -21.31 -9.77
N THR A 257 4.03 -21.33 -8.51
CA THR A 257 4.35 -20.14 -7.70
C THR A 257 5.77 -20.27 -7.12
N SER A 258 6.79 -19.91 -7.90
CA SER A 258 8.21 -20.00 -7.49
C SER A 258 8.64 -18.75 -6.71
N THR A 259 8.26 -18.70 -5.44
CA THR A 259 8.45 -17.50 -4.59
C THR A 259 9.91 -17.30 -4.20
N LEU A 260 10.69 -18.38 -4.02
CA LEU A 260 12.09 -18.28 -3.62
C LEU A 260 12.92 -17.58 -4.71
N ALA A 261 12.76 -18.03 -5.96
CA ALA A 261 13.45 -17.45 -7.11
C ALA A 261 13.00 -15.99 -7.34
N ALA A 262 11.70 -15.73 -7.19
CA ALA A 262 11.09 -14.41 -7.31
C ALA A 262 11.69 -13.39 -6.32
N LEU A 263 11.79 -13.75 -5.04
CA LEU A 263 12.41 -12.89 -4.02
C LEU A 263 13.91 -12.68 -4.30
N GLY A 264 14.62 -13.73 -4.71
CA GLY A 264 16.03 -13.60 -5.09
C GLY A 264 16.26 -12.59 -6.23
N ALA A 265 15.37 -12.59 -7.23
CA ALA A 265 15.42 -11.62 -8.33
C ALA A 265 15.03 -10.20 -7.88
N ALA A 266 14.00 -10.06 -7.04
CA ALA A 266 13.51 -8.76 -6.58
C ALA A 266 14.52 -8.01 -5.69
N TYR A 267 15.34 -8.72 -4.92
CA TYR A 267 16.38 -8.10 -4.07
C TYR A 267 17.72 -7.88 -4.78
N LYS A 268 17.86 -8.34 -6.04
CA LYS A 268 19.11 -8.24 -6.80
C LYS A 268 19.48 -6.80 -7.24
N PRO A 269 18.54 -5.94 -7.68
CA PRO A 269 18.89 -4.61 -8.17
C PRO A 269 19.51 -3.73 -7.07
N ASP A 270 20.55 -2.97 -7.44
CA ASP A 270 21.25 -2.12 -6.49
C ASP A 270 20.38 -0.97 -5.98
N GLY A 271 20.37 -0.81 -4.65
CA GLY A 271 19.68 0.29 -3.99
C GLY A 271 18.15 0.14 -3.92
N VAL A 272 17.60 -1.06 -4.12
CA VAL A 272 16.20 -1.34 -3.76
C VAL A 272 15.95 -0.96 -2.30
N GLU A 273 14.88 -0.22 -2.07
CA GLU A 273 14.48 0.28 -0.76
C GLU A 273 13.25 -0.47 -0.21
N ALA A 274 12.39 -1.03 -1.08
CA ALA A 274 11.37 -1.98 -0.67
C ALA A 274 10.92 -2.87 -1.85
N VAL A 275 10.42 -4.06 -1.50
CA VAL A 275 9.72 -4.98 -2.40
C VAL A 275 8.22 -4.94 -2.04
N TYR A 276 7.36 -4.93 -3.06
CA TYR A 276 5.91 -5.07 -2.94
C TYR A 276 5.52 -6.39 -3.62
N LEU A 277 5.37 -7.44 -2.82
CA LEU A 277 5.02 -8.78 -3.28
C LEU A 277 3.50 -8.94 -3.26
N LEU A 278 2.89 -9.23 -4.41
CA LEU A 278 1.48 -9.60 -4.52
C LEU A 278 1.37 -11.06 -4.95
N SER A 279 0.63 -11.87 -4.17
CA SER A 279 0.37 -13.29 -4.44
C SER A 279 -1.03 -13.69 -3.98
N ASP A 280 -1.59 -14.75 -4.57
CA ASP A 280 -2.85 -15.38 -4.16
C ASP A 280 -2.66 -16.76 -3.51
N GLY A 281 -1.42 -17.19 -3.26
CA GLY A 281 -1.16 -18.56 -2.82
C GLY A 281 0.13 -18.79 -2.02
N VAL A 282 0.25 -20.03 -1.55
CA VAL A 282 1.44 -20.57 -0.86
C VAL A 282 2.48 -20.97 -1.92
N PRO A 283 3.78 -20.75 -1.66
CA PRO A 283 4.86 -21.14 -2.58
C PRO A 283 4.85 -22.62 -2.93
N SER A 284 5.29 -22.92 -4.15
CA SER A 284 5.37 -24.29 -4.70
C SER A 284 6.80 -24.82 -4.86
N ASP A 285 7.82 -23.94 -4.78
CA ASP A 285 9.21 -24.25 -5.10
C ASP A 285 10.09 -24.60 -3.90
N ALA A 286 9.68 -24.22 -2.69
CA ALA A 286 10.39 -24.53 -1.45
C ALA A 286 9.44 -24.49 -0.23
N PRO A 287 9.81 -25.16 0.88
CA PRO A 287 9.07 -25.04 2.13
C PRO A 287 8.98 -23.58 2.61
N PRO A 288 7.84 -23.13 3.16
CA PRO A 288 7.65 -21.76 3.66
C PRO A 288 8.77 -21.26 4.58
N SER A 289 9.24 -22.10 5.50
CA SER A 289 10.30 -21.75 6.46
C SER A 289 11.63 -21.42 5.78
N GLN A 290 11.99 -22.12 4.70
CA GLN A 290 13.19 -21.85 3.92
C GLN A 290 13.09 -20.52 3.18
N ILE A 291 11.91 -20.24 2.60
CA ILE A 291 11.66 -18.98 1.89
C ILE A 291 11.74 -17.80 2.86
N ILE A 292 11.13 -17.93 4.05
CA ILE A 292 11.17 -16.90 5.09
C ILE A 292 12.61 -16.62 5.54
N ALA A 293 13.41 -17.65 5.80
CA ALA A 293 14.80 -17.49 6.21
C ALA A 293 15.66 -16.80 5.13
N MET A 294 15.48 -17.18 3.86
CA MET A 294 16.17 -16.54 2.75
C MET A 294 15.71 -15.09 2.55
N ALA A 295 14.41 -14.84 2.61
CA ALA A 295 13.83 -13.50 2.48
C ALA A 295 14.36 -12.55 3.58
N SER A 296 14.44 -13.03 4.82
CA SER A 296 15.00 -12.25 5.93
C SER A 296 16.46 -11.84 5.63
N THR A 297 17.27 -12.78 5.13
CA THR A 297 18.66 -12.50 4.73
C THR A 297 18.73 -11.49 3.57
N LEU A 298 17.95 -11.69 2.51
CA LEU A 298 17.90 -10.81 1.33
C LEU A 298 17.43 -9.39 1.69
N SER A 299 16.50 -9.27 2.63
CA SER A 299 16.00 -8.00 3.15
C SER A 299 17.01 -7.26 4.05
N LYS A 300 18.24 -7.78 4.20
CA LYS A 300 19.24 -7.30 5.16
C LYS A 300 18.66 -7.24 6.57
N ASN A 301 18.03 -8.34 6.98
CA ASN A 301 17.37 -8.52 8.28
C ASN A 301 16.35 -7.40 8.57
N GLY A 302 15.52 -7.07 7.58
CA GLY A 302 14.44 -6.09 7.72
C GLY A 302 14.76 -4.66 7.33
N THR A 303 15.98 -4.37 6.88
CA THR A 303 16.34 -3.01 6.42
C THR A 303 15.69 -2.65 5.08
N VAL A 304 15.45 -3.64 4.20
CA VAL A 304 14.78 -3.48 2.90
C VAL A 304 13.47 -4.27 2.92
N PRO A 305 12.35 -3.66 3.35
CA PRO A 305 11.12 -4.38 3.62
C PRO A 305 10.49 -5.07 2.41
N CYS A 306 9.93 -6.26 2.62
CA CYS A 306 8.98 -6.88 1.70
C CYS A 306 7.56 -6.63 2.22
N ASN A 307 6.86 -5.67 1.62
CA ASN A 307 5.44 -5.48 1.86
C ASN A 307 4.68 -6.55 1.08
N THR A 308 3.96 -7.41 1.79
CA THR A 308 3.24 -8.54 1.19
C THR A 308 1.76 -8.19 1.05
N ILE A 309 1.18 -8.52 -0.09
CA ILE A 309 -0.21 -8.24 -0.44
C ILE A 309 -0.82 -9.59 -0.85
N LEU A 310 -1.68 -10.12 0.00
CA LEU A 310 -2.48 -11.29 -0.34
C LEU A 310 -3.71 -10.85 -1.12
N PHE A 311 -3.87 -11.32 -2.35
CA PHE A 311 -5.07 -11.05 -3.16
C PHE A 311 -5.79 -12.35 -3.48
N MET A 312 -6.76 -12.73 -2.64
CA MET A 312 -7.50 -13.99 -2.78
C MET A 312 -9.01 -13.71 -2.84
N GLU A 313 -9.48 -13.27 -4.01
CA GLU A 313 -10.90 -13.11 -4.33
C GLU A 313 -11.43 -14.33 -5.09
N GLY A 314 -12.61 -14.82 -4.71
CA GLY A 314 -13.16 -16.07 -5.25
C GLY A 314 -12.30 -17.30 -4.93
N GLY A 315 -12.58 -18.42 -5.60
CA GLY A 315 -11.81 -19.66 -5.46
C GLY A 315 -12.10 -20.48 -4.19
N THR A 316 -11.34 -21.55 -3.99
CA THR A 316 -11.49 -22.51 -2.86
C THR A 316 -10.16 -22.86 -2.19
N GLU A 317 -9.11 -22.11 -2.50
CA GLU A 317 -7.77 -22.33 -1.95
C GLU A 317 -7.72 -22.04 -0.45
N ASP A 318 -6.73 -22.60 0.24
CA ASP A 318 -6.55 -22.40 1.68
C ASP A 318 -6.03 -20.99 1.97
N ARG A 319 -7.00 -20.08 2.14
CA ARG A 319 -6.76 -18.69 2.49
C ARG A 319 -6.00 -18.54 3.80
N ALA A 320 -6.29 -19.37 4.80
CA ALA A 320 -5.66 -19.25 6.11
C ALA A 320 -4.16 -19.59 6.01
N ALA A 321 -3.80 -20.62 5.24
CA ALA A 321 -2.41 -20.96 4.98
C ALA A 321 -1.67 -19.85 4.21
N ALA A 322 -2.28 -19.30 3.16
CA ALA A 322 -1.70 -18.23 2.37
C ALA A 322 -1.52 -16.94 3.19
N GLU A 323 -2.53 -16.56 3.98
CA GLU A 323 -2.47 -15.42 4.90
C GLU A 323 -1.38 -15.61 5.95
N SER A 324 -1.30 -16.78 6.59
CA SER A 324 -0.25 -17.06 7.56
C SER A 324 1.14 -16.93 6.94
N PHE A 325 1.36 -17.51 5.75
CA PHE A 325 2.64 -17.42 5.05
C PHE A 325 3.01 -15.97 4.71
N MET A 326 2.09 -15.23 4.07
CA MET A 326 2.33 -13.86 3.62
C MET A 326 2.53 -12.90 4.80
N LYS A 327 1.80 -13.10 5.91
CA LYS A 327 1.99 -12.34 7.16
C LYS A 327 3.38 -12.60 7.73
N THR A 328 3.79 -13.86 7.90
CA THR A 328 5.12 -14.20 8.44
C THR A 328 6.27 -13.72 7.54
N LEU A 329 6.08 -13.73 6.21
CA LEU A 329 7.07 -13.20 5.27
C LEU A 329 7.26 -11.69 5.40
N ALA A 330 6.18 -10.91 5.54
CA ALA A 330 6.28 -9.48 5.81
C ALA A 330 6.98 -9.21 7.15
N GLU A 331 6.62 -9.96 8.20
CA GLU A 331 7.25 -9.84 9.52
C GLU A 331 8.76 -10.07 9.46
N ALA A 332 9.18 -11.20 8.88
CA ALA A 332 10.59 -11.59 8.79
C ALA A 332 11.46 -10.64 7.96
N THR A 333 10.83 -9.80 7.14
CA THR A 333 11.49 -8.80 6.30
C THR A 333 11.22 -7.37 6.77
N GLY A 334 10.57 -7.14 7.92
CA GLY A 334 10.26 -5.80 8.43
C GLY A 334 9.24 -5.00 7.60
N GLY A 335 8.53 -5.69 6.70
CA GLY A 335 7.47 -5.13 5.87
C GLY A 335 6.10 -5.14 6.55
N VAL A 336 5.09 -4.68 5.81
CA VAL A 336 3.70 -4.67 6.28
C VAL A 336 2.87 -5.58 5.39
N PHE A 337 2.15 -6.52 6.02
CA PHE A 337 1.20 -7.40 5.37
C PHE A 337 -0.11 -6.66 5.07
N ARG A 338 -0.69 -6.92 3.90
CA ARG A 338 -2.03 -6.49 3.51
C ARG A 338 -2.76 -7.69 2.95
N SER A 339 -4.06 -7.74 3.20
CA SER A 339 -4.93 -8.65 2.49
C SER A 339 -6.01 -7.85 1.80
N ALA A 340 -6.28 -8.22 0.56
CA ALA A 340 -7.35 -7.70 -0.24
C ALA A 340 -8.38 -8.82 -0.39
N SER A 341 -9.47 -8.70 0.36
CA SER A 341 -10.65 -9.55 0.22
C SER A 341 -11.94 -8.80 0.49
N ASN A 342 -13.00 -9.20 -0.18
CA ASN A 342 -14.37 -8.96 0.23
C ASN A 342 -14.65 -9.69 1.53
N ARG A 343 -15.45 -9.05 2.40
CA ARG A 343 -16.02 -9.70 3.58
C ARG A 343 -17.05 -10.74 3.18
#